data_AF-A0A8J7Z8Y0-F1
#
_entry.id   AF-A0A8J7Z8Y0-F1
#
_cell.length_a   1.000
_cell.length_b   1.000
_cell.length_c   1.000
_cell.angle_alpha   90.00
_cell.angle_beta   90.00
_cell.angle_gamma   90.00
#
_symmetry.space_group_name_H-M   'P 1'
#
loop_
_entity.id
_entity.type
_entity.pdbx_description
1 polymer ?
#
loop_
_entity_poly.entity_id
_entity_poly.type
_entity_poly.pdbx_seq_one_letter_code
_entity_poly.pdbx_strand_id
1 'polypeptide(L)'
;MNKIKTKRLLLLIITILCFSLLNSISTPEGVEVKADPEPVFIIDLLGPDTSPERNEWITLMASELPKIGIGIDAFDHTGWASIAPRTWSHLGPYPIPTYDEGGYDILFYGSNLDQNYIPDIFSLDNIVPYGTNFYQYDDTLFASKLYTFKSELIRSNQIQWAEDMQSILYDELPS
;
A
#
# COMPACT_ATOMS: atom_id res chain seq x y z
N MET A 1 15.02 -61.51 28.33
CA MET A 1 14.43 -60.79 27.18
C MET A 1 14.34 -59.26 27.34
N ASN A 2 14.38 -58.69 28.56
CA ASN A 2 14.22 -57.23 28.77
C ASN A 2 15.47 -56.37 28.45
N LYS A 3 16.70 -56.88 28.67
CA LYS A 3 17.93 -56.07 28.46
C LYS A 3 18.17 -55.62 27.01
N ILE A 4 17.68 -56.38 26.02
CA ILE A 4 17.83 -56.05 24.60
C ILE A 4 16.88 -54.91 24.20
N LYS A 5 15.67 -54.86 24.78
CA LYS A 5 14.70 -53.78 24.53
C LYS A 5 15.19 -52.45 25.12
N THR A 6 15.77 -52.47 26.32
CA THR A 6 16.33 -51.26 26.96
C THR A 6 17.51 -50.68 26.18
N LYS A 7 18.40 -51.52 25.64
CA LYS A 7 19.53 -51.06 24.80
C LYS A 7 19.07 -50.44 23.48
N ARG A 8 18.04 -50.99 22.84
CA ARG A 8 17.46 -50.44 21.61
C ARG A 8 16.74 -49.12 21.84
N LEU A 9 16.03 -49.00 22.96
CA LEU A 9 15.37 -47.75 23.36
C LEU A 9 16.38 -46.64 23.67
N LEU A 10 17.47 -46.96 24.38
CA LEU A 10 18.54 -46.01 24.68
C LEU A 10 19.23 -45.52 23.40
N LEU A 11 19.52 -46.44 22.47
CA LEU A 11 20.12 -46.08 21.18
C LEU A 11 19.21 -45.14 20.39
N LEU A 12 17.89 -45.40 20.37
CA LEU A 12 16.91 -44.56 19.68
C LEU A 12 16.83 -43.14 20.28
N ILE A 13 16.87 -43.03 21.61
CA ILE A 13 16.87 -41.74 22.31
C ILE A 13 18.14 -40.95 21.98
N ILE A 14 19.31 -41.60 21.97
CA ILE A 14 20.57 -40.96 21.62
C ILE A 14 20.54 -40.47 20.16
N THR A 15 20.01 -41.27 19.23
CA THR A 15 19.90 -40.84 17.82
C THR A 15 18.98 -39.63 17.66
N ILE A 16 17.85 -39.59 18.37
CA ILE A 16 16.93 -38.44 18.36
C ILE A 16 17.62 -37.20 18.94
N LEU A 17 18.36 -37.34 20.05
CA LEU A 17 19.10 -36.25 20.66
C LEU A 17 20.22 -35.71 19.75
N CYS A 18 20.93 -36.60 19.06
CA CYS A 18 21.98 -36.21 18.11
C CYS A 18 21.39 -35.49 16.88
N PHE A 19 20.24 -35.94 16.38
CA PHE A 19 19.55 -35.26 15.28
C PHE A 19 18.97 -33.89 15.67
N SER A 20 18.49 -33.72 16.91
CA SER A 20 18.01 -32.41 17.35
C SER A 20 19.13 -31.39 17.57
N LEU A 21 20.34 -31.85 17.91
CA LEU A 21 21.52 -30.97 18.08
C LEU A 21 22.16 -30.57 16.74
N LEU A 22 22.02 -31.37 15.68
CA LEU A 22 22.55 -31.05 14.35
C LEU A 22 21.80 -29.91 13.65
N ASN A 23 20.54 -29.68 13.99
CA ASN A 23 19.76 -28.54 13.46
C ASN A 23 20.16 -27.18 14.07
N SER A 24 21.09 -27.15 15.04
CA SER A 24 21.60 -25.91 15.65
C SER A 24 22.90 -25.42 15.02
N ILE A 25 23.43 -26.11 14.00
CA ILE A 25 24.70 -25.74 13.32
C ILE A 25 24.40 -25.41 11.87
N SER A 26 23.97 -24.17 11.60
CA SER A 26 24.22 -23.37 10.37
C SER A 26 23.21 -22.23 10.20
N THR A 27 23.23 -21.24 11.08
CA THR A 27 23.11 -19.86 10.58
C THR A 27 24.54 -19.38 10.33
N PRO A 28 24.90 -18.91 9.13
CA PRO A 28 26.19 -18.28 8.93
C PRO A 28 26.34 -17.15 9.95
N GLU A 29 27.31 -17.26 10.86
CA GLU A 29 27.79 -16.09 11.59
C GLU A 29 28.25 -15.08 10.53
N GLY A 30 27.54 -13.96 10.40
CA GLY A 30 27.97 -12.86 9.54
C GLY A 30 27.16 -12.64 8.25
N VAL A 31 25.88 -13.04 8.17
CA VAL A 31 24.97 -12.23 7.34
C VAL A 31 24.79 -10.92 8.08
N GLU A 32 25.63 -9.94 7.76
CA GLU A 32 25.42 -8.56 8.16
C GLU A 32 24.05 -8.17 7.60
N VAL A 33 23.05 -8.11 8.47
CA VAL A 33 21.77 -7.50 8.11
C VAL A 33 22.14 -6.06 7.83
N LYS A 34 22.29 -5.74 6.54
CA LYS A 34 22.58 -4.38 6.09
C LYS A 34 21.46 -3.53 6.67
N ALA A 35 21.81 -2.65 7.61
CA ALA A 35 20.86 -1.72 8.18
C ALA A 35 20.21 -0.92 7.05
N ASP A 36 18.93 -0.59 7.23
CA ASP A 36 18.23 0.29 6.29
C ASP A 36 19.03 1.60 6.14
N PRO A 37 19.07 2.18 4.93
CA PRO A 37 19.70 3.49 4.74
C PRO A 37 19.01 4.55 5.61
N GLU A 38 19.76 5.59 5.99
CA GLU A 38 19.18 6.77 6.63
C GLU A 38 18.05 7.34 5.75
N PRO A 39 16.87 7.65 6.32
CA PRO A 39 15.76 8.21 5.57
C PRO A 39 16.12 9.52 4.87
N VAL A 40 15.80 9.62 3.58
CA VAL A 40 15.91 10.86 2.78
C VAL A 40 14.75 11.81 3.10
N PHE A 41 13.57 11.24 3.34
CA PHE A 41 12.37 11.90 3.83
C PHE A 41 11.54 10.89 4.62
N ILE A 42 10.53 11.40 5.34
CA ILE A 42 9.65 10.62 6.21
C ILE A 42 8.21 10.89 5.78
N ILE A 43 7.37 9.85 5.82
CA ILE A 43 5.94 9.92 5.51
C ILE A 43 5.11 9.17 6.54
N ASP A 44 3.81 9.47 6.54
CA ASP A 44 2.80 8.74 7.29
C ASP A 44 1.95 7.82 6.39
N LEU A 45 1.69 6.61 6.88
CA LEU A 45 0.82 5.65 6.20
C LEU A 45 -0.52 5.59 6.92
N LEU A 46 -1.57 6.04 6.25
CA LEU A 46 -2.95 5.98 6.72
C LEU A 46 -3.71 4.86 6.00
N GLY A 47 -4.51 4.09 6.73
CA GLY A 47 -5.37 3.10 6.09
C GLY A 47 -6.54 2.61 6.95
N PRO A 48 -7.58 2.05 6.30
CA PRO A 48 -8.76 1.58 6.98
C PRO A 48 -8.53 0.25 7.69
N ASP A 49 -8.96 0.14 8.93
CA ASP A 49 -8.91 -1.09 9.75
C ASP A 49 -9.96 -2.17 9.37
N THR A 50 -10.57 -2.04 8.20
CA THR A 50 -11.79 -2.78 7.82
C THR A 50 -11.55 -4.12 7.13
N SER A 51 -10.33 -4.42 6.67
CA SER A 51 -9.99 -5.66 5.97
C SER A 51 -8.58 -6.13 6.32
N PRO A 52 -8.39 -7.39 6.77
CA PRO A 52 -7.07 -7.95 7.04
C PRO A 52 -6.14 -7.92 5.83
N GLU A 53 -6.66 -8.18 4.63
CA GLU A 53 -5.88 -8.19 3.39
C GLU A 53 -5.31 -6.80 3.08
N ARG A 54 -6.08 -5.73 3.33
CA ARG A 54 -5.56 -4.36 3.23
C ARG A 54 -4.44 -4.11 4.24
N ASN A 55 -4.63 -4.54 5.49
CA ASN A 55 -3.63 -4.36 6.54
C ASN A 55 -2.29 -5.02 6.19
N GLU A 56 -2.30 -6.16 5.50
CA GLU A 56 -1.07 -6.83 5.03
C GLU A 56 -0.29 -5.96 4.05
N TRP A 57 -0.96 -5.28 3.11
CA TRP A 57 -0.31 -4.39 2.15
C TRP A 57 0.34 -3.18 2.79
N ILE A 58 -0.36 -2.53 3.73
CA ILE A 58 0.19 -1.35 4.40
C ILE A 58 1.38 -1.75 5.29
N THR A 59 1.26 -2.89 5.99
CA THR A 59 2.35 -3.47 6.79
C THR A 59 3.58 -3.80 5.93
N LEU A 60 3.35 -4.39 4.74
CA LEU A 60 4.41 -4.64 3.78
C LEU A 60 5.10 -3.33 3.38
N MET A 61 4.33 -2.31 3.00
CA MET A 61 4.91 -1.01 2.61
C MET A 61 5.68 -0.35 3.75
N ALA A 62 5.18 -0.40 4.98
CA ALA A 62 5.88 0.10 6.16
C ALA A 62 7.25 -0.60 6.37
N SER A 63 7.39 -1.85 5.91
CA SER A 63 8.64 -2.62 5.99
C SER A 63 9.56 -2.45 4.78
N GLU A 64 9.03 -2.18 3.59
CA GLU A 64 9.80 -2.09 2.34
C GLU A 64 10.30 -0.67 2.04
N LEU A 65 9.52 0.36 2.37
CA LEU A 65 9.89 1.77 2.13
C LEU A 65 11.19 2.18 2.85
N PRO A 66 11.43 1.79 4.12
CA PRO A 66 12.70 2.08 4.79
C PRO A 66 13.92 1.52 4.06
N LYS A 67 13.79 0.34 3.43
CA LYS A 67 14.90 -0.31 2.70
C LYS A 67 15.41 0.51 1.52
N ILE A 68 14.59 1.43 1.00
CA ILE A 68 14.95 2.35 -0.08
C ILE A 68 15.15 3.80 0.41
N GLY A 69 15.19 4.03 1.72
CA GLY A 69 15.47 5.32 2.32
C GLY A 69 14.24 6.23 2.49
N ILE A 70 13.05 5.64 2.56
CA ILE A 70 11.81 6.37 2.89
C ILE A 70 11.41 5.97 4.31
N GLY A 71 11.54 6.90 5.25
CA GLY A 71 11.17 6.68 6.64
C GLY A 71 9.65 6.69 6.83
N ILE A 72 9.18 5.98 7.85
CA ILE A 72 7.77 5.96 8.26
C ILE A 72 7.69 6.53 9.68
N ASP A 73 6.91 7.60 9.89
CA ASP A 73 6.70 8.15 11.23
C ASP A 73 5.50 7.49 11.91
N ALA A 74 4.32 7.60 11.30
CA ALA A 74 3.11 6.92 11.73
C ALA A 74 2.66 5.85 10.73
N PHE A 75 2.12 4.80 11.33
CA PHE A 75 1.39 3.73 10.67
C PHE A 75 0.01 3.65 11.33
N ASP A 76 -0.94 4.41 10.79
CA ASP A 76 -2.28 4.59 11.37
C ASP A 76 -3.32 3.71 10.67
N HIS A 77 -3.68 2.63 11.34
CA HIS A 77 -4.80 1.76 10.97
C HIS A 77 -6.03 2.14 11.79
N THR A 78 -6.97 2.83 11.15
CA THR A 78 -8.10 3.46 11.85
C THR A 78 -9.40 3.36 11.06
N GLY A 79 -10.50 3.75 11.70
CA GLY A 79 -11.82 3.73 11.09
C GLY A 79 -12.04 4.91 10.13
N TRP A 80 -13.02 4.74 9.24
CA TRP A 80 -13.40 5.78 8.25
C TRP A 80 -13.79 7.13 8.85
N ALA A 81 -14.25 7.15 10.11
CA ALA A 81 -14.56 8.39 10.82
C ALA A 81 -13.33 9.27 11.06
N SER A 82 -12.14 8.66 11.17
CA SER A 82 -10.86 9.36 11.29
C SER A 82 -10.26 9.70 9.92
N ILE A 83 -10.47 8.83 8.92
CA ILE A 83 -9.92 8.98 7.56
C ILE A 83 -10.65 10.07 6.77
N ALA A 84 -11.98 10.03 6.74
CA ALA A 84 -12.78 10.93 5.92
C ALA A 84 -12.46 12.43 6.12
N PRO A 85 -12.36 12.98 7.35
CA PRO A 85 -12.05 14.41 7.54
C PRO A 85 -10.62 14.79 7.12
N ARG A 86 -9.72 13.82 6.98
CA ARG A 86 -8.35 14.02 6.49
C ARG A 86 -8.27 14.01 4.96
N THR A 87 -9.29 13.48 4.28
CA THR A 87 -9.27 13.22 2.83
C THR A 87 -10.48 13.83 2.11
N TRP A 88 -11.46 13.03 1.65
CA TRP A 88 -12.60 13.47 0.84
C TRP A 88 -13.60 14.37 1.58
N SER A 89 -13.56 14.41 2.91
CA SER A 89 -14.38 15.32 3.72
C SER A 89 -13.56 16.46 4.33
N HIS A 90 -12.33 16.67 3.87
CA HIS A 90 -11.49 17.76 4.33
C HIS A 90 -12.10 19.11 3.93
N LEU A 91 -12.34 20.00 4.89
CA LEU A 91 -13.02 21.29 4.70
C LEU A 91 -12.07 22.45 4.35
N GLY A 92 -10.77 22.20 4.37
CA GLY A 92 -9.72 23.19 4.16
C GLY A 92 -8.96 23.54 5.45
N PRO A 93 -7.83 24.26 5.33
CA PRO A 93 -7.31 24.88 4.11
C PRO A 93 -6.83 23.89 3.04
N TYR A 94 -6.76 24.33 1.78
CA TYR A 94 -6.18 23.56 0.67
C TYR A 94 -4.81 24.12 0.28
N PRO A 95 -3.84 23.29 -0.17
CA PRO A 95 -3.92 21.83 -0.35
C PRO A 95 -4.18 21.08 0.97
N ILE A 96 -4.69 19.85 0.89
CA ILE A 96 -4.85 19.00 2.08
C ILE A 96 -3.47 18.92 2.75
N PRO A 97 -3.38 19.22 4.05
CA PRO A 97 -2.08 19.33 4.71
C PRO A 97 -1.49 17.94 5.01
N THR A 98 -0.29 17.90 5.60
CA THR A 98 0.35 16.64 6.00
C THR A 98 -0.44 15.93 7.10
N TYR A 99 -0.09 14.68 7.38
CA TYR A 99 -0.76 13.89 8.41
C TYR A 99 -0.76 14.56 9.80
N ASP A 100 0.37 15.14 10.22
CA ASP A 100 0.50 15.86 11.50
C ASP A 100 -0.40 17.10 11.61
N GLU A 101 -0.71 17.72 10.48
CA GLU A 101 -1.54 18.92 10.38
C GLU A 101 -3.03 18.60 10.13
N GLY A 102 -3.41 17.33 10.22
CA GLY A 102 -4.80 16.88 10.09
C GLY A 102 -5.21 16.47 8.68
N GLY A 103 -4.26 16.28 7.76
CA GLY A 103 -4.47 15.65 6.46
C GLY A 103 -3.84 14.27 6.40
N TYR A 104 -3.10 13.97 5.34
CA TYR A 104 -2.48 12.67 5.10
C TYR A 104 -1.32 12.80 4.10
N ASP A 105 -0.37 11.85 4.16
CA ASP A 105 0.70 11.74 3.16
C ASP A 105 0.37 10.62 2.16
N ILE A 106 0.15 9.40 2.65
CA ILE A 106 -0.33 8.26 1.85
C ILE A 106 -1.56 7.64 2.50
N LEU A 107 -2.65 7.51 1.71
CA LEU A 107 -3.83 6.74 2.09
C LEU A 107 -3.90 5.45 1.28
N PHE A 108 -3.95 4.31 1.97
CA PHE A 108 -4.28 3.04 1.35
C PHE A 108 -5.79 2.93 1.16
N TYR A 109 -6.22 3.23 -0.06
CA TYR A 109 -7.61 3.24 -0.45
C TYR A 109 -7.88 2.20 -1.53
N GLY A 110 -9.09 1.62 -1.51
CA GLY A 110 -9.53 0.69 -2.53
C GLY A 110 -11.04 0.80 -2.70
N SER A 111 -11.47 1.04 -3.92
CA SER A 111 -12.88 1.08 -4.33
C SER A 111 -13.18 -0.06 -5.29
N ASN A 112 -14.43 -0.54 -5.25
CA ASN A 112 -14.90 -1.45 -6.28
C ASN A 112 -15.14 -0.65 -7.55
N LEU A 113 -14.53 -1.06 -8.66
CA LEU A 113 -14.75 -0.44 -9.95
C LEU A 113 -15.92 -1.15 -10.66
N ASP A 114 -16.87 -0.36 -11.13
CA ASP A 114 -17.96 -0.87 -11.96
C ASP A 114 -17.46 -1.19 -13.38
N GLN A 115 -18.19 -2.06 -14.09
CA GLN A 115 -17.85 -2.41 -15.49
C GLN A 115 -17.83 -1.21 -16.44
N ASN A 116 -18.50 -0.11 -16.06
CA ASN A 116 -18.54 1.15 -16.81
C ASN A 116 -17.75 2.26 -16.10
N TYR A 117 -16.69 1.90 -15.39
CA TYR A 117 -15.88 2.85 -14.64
C TYR A 117 -15.40 4.01 -15.53
N ILE A 118 -15.62 5.22 -15.04
CA ILE A 118 -15.08 6.46 -15.58
C ILE A 118 -14.11 6.97 -14.50
N PRO A 119 -12.86 7.32 -14.85
CA PRO A 119 -11.86 7.77 -13.88
C PRO A 119 -12.12 9.21 -13.40
N ASP A 120 -13.35 9.48 -12.96
CA ASP A 120 -13.78 10.80 -12.51
C ASP A 120 -13.16 11.19 -11.17
N ILE A 121 -12.62 10.23 -10.42
CA ILE A 121 -11.88 10.46 -9.18
C ILE A 121 -10.63 11.33 -9.38
N PHE A 122 -10.20 11.51 -10.64
CA PHE A 122 -9.09 12.38 -11.05
C PHE A 122 -9.57 13.63 -11.82
N SER A 123 -10.88 13.88 -11.86
CA SER A 123 -11.47 15.04 -12.54
C SER A 123 -11.25 16.32 -11.74
N LEU A 124 -11.01 17.44 -12.43
CA LEU A 124 -10.93 18.78 -11.82
C LEU A 124 -12.24 19.17 -11.14
N ASP A 125 -13.37 18.78 -11.73
CA ASP A 125 -14.70 19.03 -11.17
C ASP A 125 -14.97 18.27 -9.86
N ASN A 126 -14.13 17.28 -9.52
CA ASN A 126 -14.29 16.45 -8.33
C ASN A 126 -13.25 16.75 -7.24
N ILE A 127 -12.52 17.86 -7.33
CA ILE A 127 -11.64 18.29 -6.24
C ILE A 127 -12.49 18.55 -4.98
N VAL A 128 -11.99 18.12 -3.82
CA VAL A 128 -12.58 18.40 -2.51
C VAL A 128 -12.83 19.91 -2.31
N PRO A 129 -13.90 20.33 -1.61
CA PRO A 129 -14.78 19.55 -0.74
C PRO A 129 -15.98 18.90 -1.44
N TYR A 130 -16.11 19.04 -2.76
CA TYR A 130 -17.34 18.67 -3.48
C TYR A 130 -17.25 17.34 -4.25
N GLY A 131 -16.10 16.66 -4.22
CA GLY A 131 -15.91 15.38 -4.91
C GLY A 131 -14.88 14.46 -4.26
N THR A 132 -14.44 13.48 -5.06
CA THR A 132 -13.60 12.34 -4.64
C THR A 132 -12.14 12.45 -5.10
N ASN A 133 -11.76 13.54 -5.78
CA ASN A 133 -10.36 13.87 -6.09
C ASN A 133 -9.68 14.50 -4.88
N PHE A 134 -9.62 13.72 -3.79
CA PHE A 134 -8.88 14.11 -2.59
C PHE A 134 -7.37 14.00 -2.77
N TYR A 135 -6.91 13.35 -3.85
CA TYR A 135 -5.51 13.38 -4.32
C TYR A 135 -5.06 14.77 -4.79
N GLN A 136 -6.03 15.67 -5.05
CA GLN A 136 -5.80 17.02 -5.57
C GLN A 136 -5.04 17.02 -6.90
N TYR A 137 -5.26 15.97 -7.69
CA TYR A 137 -4.67 15.81 -9.00
C TYR A 137 -5.25 16.83 -9.97
N ASP A 138 -4.38 17.63 -10.59
CA ASP A 138 -4.73 18.70 -11.52
C ASP A 138 -3.87 18.60 -12.78
N ASP A 139 -4.34 17.82 -13.75
CA ASP A 139 -3.75 17.76 -15.09
C ASP A 139 -4.77 18.14 -16.18
N THR A 140 -4.44 19.21 -16.91
CA THR A 140 -5.31 19.76 -17.94
C THR A 140 -5.43 18.87 -19.18
N LEU A 141 -4.39 18.06 -19.48
CA LEU A 141 -4.42 17.13 -20.60
C LEU A 141 -5.36 15.96 -20.32
N PHE A 142 -5.26 15.39 -19.12
CA PHE A 142 -6.17 14.38 -18.59
C PHE A 142 -7.60 14.91 -18.57
N ALA A 143 -7.82 16.12 -18.04
CA ALA A 143 -9.15 16.74 -18.00
C ALA A 143 -9.78 16.89 -19.39
N SER A 144 -8.99 17.33 -20.39
CA SER A 144 -9.43 17.45 -21.79
C SER A 144 -9.81 16.09 -22.40
N LYS A 145 -9.02 15.05 -22.13
CA LYS A 145 -9.32 13.68 -22.59
C LYS A 145 -10.54 13.11 -21.90
N LEU A 146 -10.71 13.35 -20.59
CA LEU A 146 -11.88 12.91 -19.83
C LEU A 146 -13.16 13.57 -20.36
N TYR A 147 -13.12 14.86 -20.65
CA TYR A 147 -14.24 15.56 -21.28
C TYR A 147 -14.61 14.94 -22.63
N THR A 148 -13.61 14.71 -23.49
CA THR A 148 -13.80 14.11 -24.80
C THR A 148 -14.38 12.69 -24.68
N PHE A 149 -13.80 11.85 -23.80
CA PHE A 149 -14.27 10.50 -23.50
C PHE A 149 -15.74 10.48 -23.05
N LYS A 150 -16.16 11.41 -22.18
CA LYS A 150 -17.55 11.51 -21.67
C LYS A 150 -18.54 11.93 -22.76
N SER A 151 -18.10 12.69 -23.76
CA SER A 151 -18.93 13.18 -24.87
C SER A 151 -18.93 12.28 -26.12
N GLU A 152 -18.01 11.33 -26.20
CA GLU A 152 -17.82 10.46 -27.37
C GLU A 152 -18.91 9.37 -27.45
N LEU A 153 -19.50 9.22 -28.64
CA LEU A 153 -20.55 8.24 -28.92
C LEU A 153 -20.02 7.01 -29.67
N ILE A 154 -18.84 7.12 -30.28
CA ILE A 154 -18.19 6.03 -31.01
C ILE A 154 -17.29 5.24 -30.07
N ARG A 155 -17.68 3.99 -29.78
CA ARG A 155 -16.98 3.13 -28.81
C ARG A 155 -15.48 2.96 -29.11
N SER A 156 -15.08 2.82 -30.38
CA SER A 156 -13.66 2.67 -30.73
C SER A 156 -12.84 3.91 -30.35
N ASN A 157 -13.39 5.11 -30.54
CA ASN A 157 -12.73 6.35 -30.14
C ASN A 157 -12.70 6.46 -28.61
N GLN A 158 -13.80 6.08 -27.95
CA GLN A 158 -13.87 6.08 -26.49
C GLN A 158 -12.79 5.17 -25.86
N ILE A 159 -12.50 4.02 -26.49
CA ILE A 159 -11.39 3.13 -26.06
C ILE A 159 -10.05 3.84 -26.20
N GLN A 160 -9.77 4.49 -27.33
CA GLN A 160 -8.52 5.23 -27.52
C GLN A 160 -8.34 6.33 -26.45
N TRP A 161 -9.40 7.08 -26.14
CA TRP A 161 -9.33 8.11 -25.09
C TRP A 161 -9.08 7.51 -23.71
N ALA A 162 -9.63 6.33 -23.42
CA ALA A 162 -9.35 5.62 -22.18
C ALA A 162 -7.90 5.17 -22.08
N GLU A 163 -7.33 4.62 -23.16
CA GLU A 163 -5.92 4.21 -23.22
C GLU A 163 -4.98 5.41 -23.03
N ASP A 164 -5.28 6.53 -23.68
CA ASP A 164 -4.52 7.76 -23.52
C ASP A 164 -4.57 8.28 -22.06
N MET A 165 -5.76 8.26 -21.43
CA MET A 165 -5.91 8.63 -20.01
C MET A 165 -5.14 7.69 -19.09
N GLN A 166 -5.16 6.38 -19.36
CA GLN A 166 -4.40 5.39 -18.60
C GLN A 166 -2.90 5.63 -18.71
N SER A 167 -2.40 5.99 -19.89
CA SER A 167 -0.98 6.33 -20.06
C SER A 167 -0.57 7.52 -19.19
N ILE A 168 -1.40 8.56 -19.13
CA ILE A 168 -1.13 9.73 -18.28
C ILE A 168 -1.07 9.32 -16.80
N LEU A 169 -2.10 8.62 -16.31
CA LEU A 169 -2.14 8.19 -14.91
C LEU A 169 -1.01 7.22 -14.56
N TYR A 170 -0.57 6.39 -15.50
CA TYR A 170 0.56 5.48 -15.31
C TYR A 170 1.89 6.24 -15.17
N ASP A 171 2.09 7.29 -15.94
CA ASP A 171 3.32 8.09 -15.90
C ASP A 171 3.35 9.03 -14.68
N GLU A 172 2.19 9.53 -14.23
CA GLU A 172 2.09 10.54 -13.19
C GLU A 172 1.82 9.98 -11.79
N LEU A 173 1.28 8.75 -11.68
CA LEU A 173 1.04 8.02 -10.43
C LEU A 173 0.34 8.86 -9.33
N PRO A 174 -0.83 9.47 -9.60
CA PRO A 174 -1.51 10.31 -8.61
C PRO A 174 -2.13 9.56 -7.42
N SER A 175 -2.21 8.22 -7.50
CA SER A 175 -2.80 7.34 -6.49
C SER A 175 -2.08 6.01 -6.39
#